data_AF-A0A2S5WKU7-F1
#
_entry.id   AF-A0A2S5WKU7-F1
#
_cell.length_a   1.000
_cell.length_b   1.000
_cell.length_c   1.000
_cell.angle_alpha   90.00
_cell.angle_beta   90.00
_cell.angle_gamma   90.00
#
_symmetry.space_group_name_H-M   'P 1'
#
loop_
_entity.id
_entity.type
_entity.pdbx_description
1 polymer ?
#
loop_
_entity_poly.entity_id
_entity_poly.type
_entity_poly.pdbx_seq_one_letter_code
_entity_poly.pdbx_strand_id
1 'polypeptide(L)'
;MTQTQATSPEATADDRRLTPRVLLRAVSIGEAITWALLLTGMFLKYVTQTTDVLVSVGGSLHGAMFMVYLVVTAFVGINQRWPWWMFGLGWFAAIPPFATLVYDWWAERRGALEGGWREAPSKGFSLQRIVRWFVDRPITMSAAVIVLAVVILTGSLSGALVGPTGAH
;
A
#
# COMPACT_ATOMS: atom_id res chain seq x y z
N MET A 1 -54.34 -8.36 -18.91
CA MET A 1 -53.60 -8.28 -17.64
C MET A 1 -52.12 -8.14 -17.98
N THR A 2 -51.62 -6.91 -18.02
CA THR A 2 -50.23 -6.60 -18.41
C THR A 2 -49.40 -6.49 -17.14
N GLN A 3 -48.37 -7.34 -17.02
CA GLN A 3 -47.47 -7.38 -15.88
C GLN A 3 -46.40 -6.30 -16.05
N THR A 4 -46.51 -5.20 -15.31
CA THR A 4 -45.46 -4.16 -15.24
C THR A 4 -44.37 -4.66 -14.28
N GLN A 5 -43.27 -5.20 -14.81
CA GLN A 5 -42.05 -5.41 -14.04
C GLN A 5 -41.44 -4.04 -13.72
N ALA A 6 -41.52 -3.63 -12.45
CA ALA A 6 -40.72 -2.52 -11.95
C ALA A 6 -39.25 -2.96 -11.95
N THR A 7 -38.44 -2.32 -12.78
CA THR A 7 -36.97 -2.45 -12.75
C THR A 7 -36.48 -1.82 -11.45
N SER A 8 -36.15 -2.65 -10.44
CA SER A 8 -35.58 -2.20 -9.18
C SER A 8 -34.28 -1.40 -9.41
N PRO A 9 -34.14 -0.19 -8.85
CA PRO A 9 -32.92 0.64 -8.93
C PRO A 9 -31.75 0.10 -8.08
N GLU A 10 -31.80 -1.16 -7.64
CA GLU A 10 -30.90 -1.77 -6.65
C GLU A 10 -29.60 -2.33 -7.26
N ALA A 11 -29.52 -2.42 -8.60
CA ALA A 11 -28.39 -3.02 -9.30
C ALA A 11 -27.15 -2.10 -9.47
N THR A 12 -27.20 -0.84 -9.03
CA THR A 12 -26.11 0.14 -9.25
C THR A 12 -25.33 0.51 -7.98
N ALA A 13 -25.69 -0.03 -6.82
CA ALA A 13 -25.07 0.33 -5.54
C ALA A 13 -23.87 -0.56 -5.12
N ASP A 14 -23.55 -1.62 -5.87
CA ASP A 14 -22.52 -2.61 -5.49
C ASP A 14 -21.15 -2.44 -6.18
N ASP A 15 -20.91 -1.35 -6.91
CA ASP A 15 -19.67 -1.19 -7.72
C ASP A 15 -18.52 -0.46 -7.00
N ARG A 16 -18.68 -0.08 -5.73
CA ARG A 16 -17.67 0.74 -4.98
C ARG A 16 -17.18 0.15 -3.67
N ARG A 17 -17.40 -1.14 -3.42
CA ARG A 17 -16.87 -1.77 -2.21
C ARG A 17 -15.38 -2.03 -2.41
N LEU A 18 -14.53 -1.30 -1.68
CA LEU A 18 -13.12 -1.68 -1.50
C LEU A 18 -13.09 -3.09 -0.93
N THR A 19 -12.65 -4.08 -1.69
CA THR A 19 -12.45 -5.45 -1.20
C THR A 19 -11.00 -5.65 -0.78
N PRO A 20 -10.69 -6.65 0.09
CA PRO A 20 -9.30 -6.97 0.45
C PRO A 20 -8.39 -7.19 -0.76
N ARG A 21 -8.93 -7.85 -1.80
CA ARG A 21 -8.27 -8.08 -3.09
C ARG A 21 -7.93 -6.77 -3.80
N VAL A 22 -8.91 -5.87 -3.95
CA VAL A 22 -8.70 -4.58 -4.63
C VAL A 22 -7.67 -3.73 -3.88
N LEU A 23 -7.74 -3.72 -2.55
CA LEU A 23 -6.82 -2.95 -1.73
C LEU A 23 -5.38 -3.48 -1.84
N LEU A 24 -5.18 -4.79 -1.68
CA LEU A 24 -3.84 -5.39 -1.80
C LEU A 24 -3.26 -5.19 -3.19
N ARG A 25 -4.06 -5.40 -4.24
CA ARG A 25 -3.68 -5.18 -5.64
C ARG A 25 -3.23 -3.73 -5.87
N ALA A 26 -4.03 -2.75 -5.43
CA ALA A 26 -3.74 -1.33 -5.63
C ALA A 26 -2.40 -0.93 -4.98
N VAL A 27 -2.16 -1.41 -3.75
CA VAL A 27 -0.92 -1.10 -3.02
C VAL A 27 0.29 -1.83 -3.61
N SER A 28 0.12 -3.09 -4.05
CA SER A 28 1.18 -3.84 -4.74
C SER A 28 1.60 -3.16 -6.05
N ILE A 29 0.63 -2.66 -6.83
CA ILE A 29 0.90 -1.87 -8.03
C ILE A 29 1.59 -0.55 -7.69
N GLY A 30 1.11 0.15 -6.65
CA GLY A 30 1.72 1.39 -6.19
C GLY A 30 3.19 1.22 -5.79
N GLU A 31 3.50 0.15 -5.06
CA GLU A 31 4.87 -0.21 -4.66
C GLU A 31 5.74 -0.58 -5.87
N ALA A 32 5.21 -1.33 -6.83
CA ALA A 32 5.93 -1.66 -8.06
C ALA A 32 6.25 -0.41 -8.92
N ILE A 33 5.32 0.57 -8.97
CA ILE A 33 5.55 1.85 -9.66
C ILE A 33 6.66 2.64 -8.95
N THR A 34 6.65 2.71 -7.61
CA THR A 34 7.70 3.44 -6.89
C THR A 34 9.06 2.77 -6.99
N TRP A 35 9.13 1.43 -7.04
CA TRP A 35 10.35 0.70 -7.43
C TRP A 35 10.83 1.10 -8.82
N ALA A 36 9.94 1.14 -9.82
CA ALA A 36 10.30 1.52 -11.18
C ALA A 36 10.83 2.96 -11.23
N LEU A 37 10.22 3.89 -10.50
CA LEU A 37 10.70 5.27 -10.38
C LEU A 37 12.08 5.34 -9.71
N LEU A 38 12.31 4.58 -8.63
CA LEU A 38 13.59 4.52 -7.95
C LEU A 38 14.69 3.97 -8.86
N LEU A 39 14.44 2.84 -9.53
CA LEU A 39 15.38 2.24 -10.48
C LEU A 39 15.66 3.17 -11.66
N THR A 40 14.64 3.86 -12.17
CA THR A 40 14.79 4.87 -13.22
C THR A 40 15.66 6.03 -12.73
N GLY A 41 15.43 6.52 -11.51
CA GLY A 41 16.25 7.55 -10.89
C GLY A 41 17.70 7.13 -10.72
N MET A 42 17.94 5.89 -10.28
CA MET A 42 19.28 5.33 -10.15
C MET A 42 19.97 5.18 -11.51
N PHE A 43 19.28 4.64 -12.51
CA PHE A 43 19.81 4.49 -13.86
C PHE A 43 20.22 5.84 -14.45
N LEU A 44 19.33 6.85 -14.38
CA LEU A 44 19.65 8.20 -14.83
C LEU A 44 20.82 8.80 -14.05
N LYS A 45 20.89 8.59 -12.73
CA LYS A 45 22.02 9.08 -11.93
C LYS A 45 23.35 8.52 -12.42
N TYR A 46 23.41 7.22 -12.69
CA TYR A 46 24.64 6.60 -13.17
C TYR A 46 24.98 6.98 -14.62
N VAL A 47 24.00 7.22 -15.48
CA VAL A 47 24.20 7.54 -16.91
C VAL A 47 24.42 9.04 -17.16
N THR A 48 23.65 9.90 -16.52
CA THR A 48 23.64 11.36 -16.76
C THR A 48 24.26 12.17 -15.63
N GLN A 49 24.67 11.55 -14.51
CA GLN A 49 25.34 12.20 -13.36
C GLN A 49 24.59 13.40 -12.75
N THR A 50 23.28 13.54 -13.01
CA THR A 50 22.54 14.81 -12.80
C THR A 50 21.26 14.67 -11.98
N THR A 51 20.90 13.47 -11.50
CA THR A 51 19.55 13.21 -10.94
C THR A 51 19.53 12.79 -9.47
N ASP A 52 20.33 13.43 -8.60
CA ASP A 52 20.30 13.16 -7.15
C ASP A 52 18.93 13.46 -6.51
N VAL A 53 18.25 14.51 -6.98
CA VAL A 53 16.89 14.87 -6.53
C VAL A 53 15.88 13.77 -6.87
N LEU A 54 15.97 13.19 -8.07
CA LEU A 54 15.04 12.14 -8.51
C LEU A 54 15.23 10.84 -7.71
N VAL A 55 16.48 10.49 -7.39
CA VAL A 55 16.79 9.34 -6.51
C VAL A 55 16.26 9.59 -5.09
N SER A 56 16.43 10.80 -4.56
CA SER A 56 15.94 11.15 -3.22
C SER A 56 14.41 11.13 -3.12
N VAL A 57 13.72 11.71 -4.10
CA VAL A 57 12.25 11.70 -4.18
C VAL A 57 11.74 10.28 -4.43
N GLY A 58 12.35 9.54 -5.37
CA GLY A 58 12.01 8.15 -5.66
C GLY A 58 12.19 7.24 -4.45
N GLY A 59 13.29 7.41 -3.69
CA GLY A 59 13.55 6.67 -2.46
C GLY A 59 12.55 6.98 -1.36
N SER A 60 12.20 8.26 -1.18
CA SER A 60 11.22 8.69 -0.17
C SER A 60 9.81 8.15 -0.48
N LEU A 61 9.39 8.22 -1.75
CA LEU A 61 8.12 7.67 -2.21
C LEU A 61 8.08 6.14 -2.09
N HIS A 62 9.18 5.47 -2.46
CA HIS A 62 9.29 4.04 -2.32
C HIS A 62 9.20 3.61 -0.85
N GLY A 63 9.95 4.24 0.05
CA GLY A 63 9.89 3.95 1.49
C GLY A 63 8.49 4.17 2.09
N ALA A 64 7.78 5.21 1.66
CA ALA A 64 6.40 5.44 2.09
C ALA A 64 5.45 4.34 1.60
N MET A 65 5.55 3.95 0.32
CA MET A 65 4.72 2.87 -0.24
C MET A 65 5.05 1.50 0.36
N PHE A 66 6.32 1.22 0.63
CA PHE A 66 6.77 0.02 1.32
C PHE A 66 6.04 -0.13 2.66
N MET A 67 6.00 0.92 3.48
CA MET A 67 5.31 0.88 4.78
C MET A 67 3.80 0.63 4.63
N VAL A 68 3.17 1.29 3.65
CA VAL A 68 1.74 1.10 3.36
C VAL A 68 1.46 -0.34 2.94
N TYR A 69 2.31 -0.92 2.10
CA TYR A 69 2.22 -2.31 1.69
C TYR A 69 2.31 -3.27 2.88
N LEU A 70 3.26 -3.09 3.81
CA LEU A 70 3.38 -3.95 4.99
C LEU A 70 2.11 -3.91 5.87
N VAL A 71 1.58 -2.71 6.11
CA VAL A 71 0.38 -2.51 6.93
C VAL A 71 -0.85 -3.13 6.26
N VAL A 72 -1.04 -2.88 4.96
CA VAL A 72 -2.17 -3.41 4.19
C VAL A 72 -2.09 -4.93 4.08
N THR A 73 -0.91 -5.48 3.82
CA THR A 73 -0.69 -6.94 3.79
C THR A 73 -1.03 -7.58 5.13
N ALA A 74 -0.60 -6.96 6.24
CA ALA A 74 -0.97 -7.44 7.57
C ALA A 74 -2.48 -7.36 7.80
N PHE A 75 -3.11 -6.26 7.39
CA PHE A 75 -4.55 -6.08 7.57
C PHE A 75 -5.37 -7.10 6.78
N VAL A 76 -5.05 -7.29 5.50
CA VAL A 76 -5.67 -8.29 4.63
C VAL A 76 -5.43 -9.69 5.20
N GLY A 77 -4.21 -9.99 5.66
CA GLY A 77 -3.89 -11.28 6.27
C GLY A 77 -4.69 -11.56 7.54
N ILE A 78 -4.86 -10.57 8.43
CA ILE A 78 -5.70 -10.71 9.63
C ILE A 78 -7.17 -10.91 9.24
N ASN A 79 -7.70 -10.11 8.30
CA ASN A 79 -9.08 -10.23 7.83
C ASN A 79 -9.36 -11.62 7.25
N GLN A 80 -8.43 -12.10 6.43
CA GLN A 80 -8.54 -13.38 5.72
C GLN A 80 -8.14 -14.58 6.59
N ARG A 81 -7.64 -14.36 7.81
CA ARG A 81 -7.11 -15.38 8.74
C ARG A 81 -5.97 -16.18 8.12
N TRP A 82 -5.05 -15.49 7.47
CA TRP A 82 -3.84 -16.11 6.95
C TRP A 82 -3.01 -16.74 8.07
N PRO A 83 -2.34 -17.87 7.80
CA PRO A 83 -1.31 -18.39 8.69
C PRO A 83 -0.09 -17.45 8.73
N TRP A 84 0.64 -17.47 9.85
CA TRP A 84 1.75 -16.55 10.12
C TRP A 84 2.83 -16.51 9.02
N TRP A 85 3.08 -17.63 8.32
CA TRP A 85 4.08 -17.72 7.26
C TRP A 85 3.72 -16.90 6.01
N MET A 86 2.42 -16.67 5.75
CA MET A 86 1.98 -15.80 4.66
C MET A 86 2.29 -14.33 4.92
N PHE A 87 2.20 -13.89 6.18
CA PHE A 87 2.64 -12.54 6.55
C PHE A 87 4.13 -12.36 6.28
N GLY A 88 4.93 -13.35 6.69
CA GLY A 88 6.37 -13.37 6.41
C GLY A 88 6.64 -13.26 4.92
N LEU A 89 6.06 -14.13 4.10
CA LEU A 89 6.23 -14.10 2.65
C LEU A 89 5.80 -12.78 2.02
N GLY A 90 4.65 -12.23 2.44
CA GLY A 90 4.17 -10.95 1.95
C GLY A 90 5.16 -9.83 2.26
N TRP A 91 5.64 -9.73 3.50
CA TRP A 91 6.61 -8.73 3.88
C TRP A 91 7.96 -8.90 3.17
N PHE A 92 8.43 -10.14 3.02
CA PHE A 92 9.63 -10.41 2.25
C PHE A 92 9.46 -10.05 0.77
N ALA A 93 8.26 -10.15 0.21
CA ALA A 93 7.99 -9.77 -1.18
C ALA A 93 8.12 -8.27 -1.45
N ALA A 94 8.15 -7.43 -0.41
CA ALA A 94 8.39 -6.00 -0.56
C ALA A 94 9.90 -5.64 -0.67
N ILE A 95 10.80 -6.60 -0.46
CA ILE A 95 12.26 -6.36 -0.56
C ILE A 95 12.76 -6.48 -2.01
N PRO A 96 12.42 -7.54 -2.77
CA PRO A 96 12.79 -7.60 -4.18
C PRO A 96 11.87 -6.72 -5.04
N PRO A 97 12.40 -6.05 -6.06
CA PRO A 97 11.58 -5.27 -6.98
C PRO A 97 10.52 -6.15 -7.64
N PHE A 98 9.30 -5.63 -7.73
CA PHE A 98 8.13 -6.29 -8.35
C PHE A 98 7.64 -7.58 -7.68
N ALA A 99 8.29 -8.06 -6.62
CA ALA A 99 7.87 -9.29 -5.95
C ALA A 99 6.53 -9.13 -5.23
N THR A 100 6.14 -7.90 -4.86
CA THR A 100 4.80 -7.57 -4.33
C THR A 100 3.68 -7.97 -5.30
N LEU A 101 3.87 -7.77 -6.61
CA LEU A 101 2.91 -8.19 -7.65
C LEU A 101 2.84 -9.71 -7.78
N VAL A 102 3.99 -10.38 -7.71
CA VAL A 102 4.05 -11.86 -7.76
C VAL A 102 3.36 -12.46 -6.54
N TYR A 103 3.59 -11.89 -5.36
CA TYR A 103 2.93 -12.31 -4.13
C TYR A 103 1.42 -12.09 -4.19
N ASP A 104 0.96 -10.93 -4.63
CA ASP A 104 -0.46 -10.61 -4.77
C ASP A 104 -1.16 -11.58 -5.75
N TRP A 105 -0.54 -11.84 -6.91
CA TRP A 105 -1.02 -12.86 -7.86
C TRP A 105 -1.03 -14.27 -7.26
N TRP A 106 0.00 -14.66 -6.51
CA TRP A 106 0.09 -15.96 -5.85
C TRP A 106 -0.98 -16.11 -4.76
N ALA A 107 -1.23 -15.07 -3.97
CA ALA A 107 -2.22 -15.05 -2.90
C ALA A 107 -3.63 -15.14 -3.48
N GLU A 108 -3.88 -14.42 -4.57
CA GLU A 108 -5.13 -14.50 -5.33
C GLU A 108 -5.37 -15.90 -5.88
N ARG A 109 -4.37 -16.51 -6.53
CA ARG A 109 -4.49 -17.87 -7.08
C ARG A 109 -4.73 -18.95 -6.03
N ARG A 110 -4.33 -18.71 -4.79
CA ARG A 110 -4.61 -19.61 -3.65
C ARG A 110 -6.00 -19.41 -3.04
N GLY A 111 -6.83 -18.54 -3.61
CA GLY A 111 -8.13 -18.16 -3.04
C GLY A 111 -8.00 -17.37 -1.73
N ALA A 112 -6.78 -16.93 -1.37
CA ALA A 112 -6.52 -16.34 -0.07
C ALA A 112 -7.08 -14.91 0.07
N LEU A 113 -7.50 -14.31 -1.05
CA LEU A 113 -8.11 -12.98 -1.16
C LEU A 113 -9.61 -13.01 -1.44
N GLU A 114 -10.24 -14.18 -1.39
CA GLU A 114 -11.69 -14.32 -1.64
C GLU A 114 -12.53 -13.81 -0.48
N GLY A 115 -13.62 -13.11 -0.80
CA GLY A 115 -14.55 -12.54 0.18
C GLY A 115 -14.33 -11.06 0.47
N GLY A 116 -15.24 -10.50 1.26
CA GLY A 116 -15.24 -9.10 1.69
C GLY A 116 -14.55 -8.87 3.04
N TRP A 117 -14.59 -7.61 3.49
CA TRP A 117 -14.19 -7.28 4.86
C TRP A 117 -15.13 -7.96 5.86
N ARG A 118 -14.56 -8.72 6.79
CA ARG A 118 -15.32 -9.37 7.85
C ARG A 118 -15.62 -8.37 8.95
N GLU A 119 -16.83 -8.40 9.50
CA GLU A 119 -17.19 -7.52 10.62
C GLU A 119 -16.29 -7.78 11.83
N ALA A 120 -15.94 -6.71 12.56
CA ALA A 120 -15.04 -6.85 13.73
C ALA A 120 -15.88 -7.26 14.93
N PRO A 121 -15.33 -8.01 15.90
CA PRO A 121 -16.04 -8.34 17.13
C PRO A 121 -16.52 -7.06 17.85
N SER A 122 -17.77 -7.06 18.32
CA SER A 122 -18.45 -5.88 18.88
C SER A 122 -17.88 -5.40 20.23
N LYS A 123 -16.97 -6.12 20.89
CA LYS A 123 -16.37 -5.75 22.19
C LYS A 123 -14.83 -5.83 22.19
N GLY A 124 -14.18 -4.80 22.74
CA GLY A 124 -12.72 -4.67 22.93
C GLY A 124 -12.08 -3.45 22.24
N PHE A 125 -10.94 -2.95 22.76
CA PHE A 125 -10.05 -2.04 22.03
C PHE A 125 -9.37 -2.85 20.93
N SER A 126 -9.97 -2.83 19.74
CA SER A 126 -9.46 -3.58 18.61
C SER A 126 -8.55 -2.67 17.80
N LEU A 127 -7.29 -3.05 17.64
CA LEU A 127 -6.38 -2.48 16.63
C LEU A 127 -7.06 -2.46 15.24
N GLN A 128 -7.98 -3.40 15.00
CA GLN A 128 -8.81 -3.48 13.80
C GLN A 128 -9.76 -2.28 13.65
N ARG A 129 -10.17 -1.59 14.73
CA ARG A 129 -11.06 -0.42 14.66
C ARG A 129 -10.33 0.82 14.15
N ILE A 130 -9.10 1.04 14.63
CA ILE A 130 -8.24 2.14 14.16
C ILE A 130 -7.82 1.88 12.71
N VAL A 131 -7.42 0.64 12.40
CA VAL A 131 -7.02 0.26 11.04
C VAL A 131 -8.21 0.32 10.07
N ARG A 132 -9.40 -0.15 10.46
CA ARG A 132 -10.60 -0.06 9.62
C ARG A 132 -11.01 1.39 9.35
N TRP A 133 -10.96 2.26 10.36
CA TRP A 133 -11.20 3.70 10.16
C TRP A 133 -10.22 4.32 9.15
N PHE A 134 -8.96 3.87 9.17
CA PHE A 134 -7.90 4.36 8.29
C PHE A 134 -8.03 3.82 6.86
N VAL A 135 -8.52 2.57 6.70
CA VAL A 135 -8.71 1.88 5.41
C VAL A 135 -10.02 2.25 4.71
N ASP A 136 -11.11 2.46 5.46
CA ASP A 136 -12.44 2.81 4.90
C ASP A 136 -12.49 4.25 4.34
N ARG A 137 -11.40 4.99 4.48
CA ARG A 137 -11.25 6.38 4.06
C ARG A 137 -10.12 6.44 3.01
N PRO A 138 -10.40 6.29 1.70
CA PRO A 138 -9.37 6.32 0.65
C PRO A 138 -8.56 7.62 0.65
N ILE A 139 -9.16 8.74 1.08
CA ILE A 139 -8.48 10.02 1.23
C ILE A 139 -7.49 9.99 2.40
N THR A 140 -7.77 9.29 3.50
CA THR A 140 -6.80 9.21 4.62
C THR A 140 -5.63 8.30 4.30
N MET A 141 -5.84 7.21 3.56
CA MET A 141 -4.75 6.40 3.00
C MET A 141 -3.80 7.26 2.17
N SER A 142 -4.34 7.95 1.16
CA SER A 142 -3.56 8.84 0.28
C SER A 142 -2.88 9.96 1.06
N ALA A 143 -3.61 10.64 1.96
CA ALA A 143 -3.06 11.71 2.78
C ALA A 143 -1.96 11.20 3.72
N ALA A 144 -2.11 10.01 4.30
CA ALA A 144 -1.08 9.44 5.17
C ALA A 144 0.17 9.02 4.39
N VAL A 145 0.02 8.44 3.19
CA VAL A 145 1.17 8.16 2.31
C VAL A 145 1.90 9.45 1.97
N ILE A 146 1.16 10.50 1.60
CA ILE A 146 1.73 11.82 1.27
C ILE A 146 2.44 12.42 2.48
N VAL A 147 1.80 12.41 3.65
CA VAL A 147 2.41 12.92 4.89
C VAL A 147 3.66 12.12 5.25
N LEU A 148 3.62 10.79 5.18
CA LEU A 148 4.78 9.94 5.45
C LEU A 148 5.92 10.22 4.46
N ALA A 149 5.62 10.34 3.17
CA ALA A 149 6.60 10.69 2.15
C ALA A 149 7.21 12.08 2.39
N VAL A 150 6.39 13.07 2.77
CA VAL A 150 6.85 14.43 3.10
C VAL A 150 7.72 14.42 4.36
N VAL A 151 7.36 13.67 5.40
CA VAL A 151 8.16 13.55 6.63
C VAL A 151 9.52 12.90 6.33
N ILE A 152 9.55 11.81 5.55
CA ILE A 152 10.79 11.15 5.14
C ILE A 152 11.65 12.09 4.28
N LEU A 153 11.04 12.78 3.32
CA LEU A 153 11.73 13.74 2.45
C LEU A 153 12.28 14.93 3.24
N THR A 154 11.49 15.47 4.18
CA THR A 154 11.90 16.61 5.03
C THR A 154 13.03 16.19 5.96
N GLY A 155 12.94 15.04 6.62
CA GLY A 155 14.03 14.52 7.45
C GLY A 155 15.32 14.29 6.67
N SER A 156 15.22 13.77 5.44
CA SER A 156 16.36 13.55 4.54
C SER A 156 16.98 14.87 4.05
N LEU A 157 16.15 15.89 3.76
CA LEU A 157 16.62 17.20 3.32
C LEU A 157 17.21 18.04 4.46
N SER A 158 16.62 17.98 5.66
CA SER A 158 17.15 18.62 6.87
C SER A 158 18.51 18.04 7.26
N GLY A 159 18.71 16.73 7.14
CA GLY A 159 20.01 16.09 7.36
C GLY A 159 21.08 16.47 6.31
N ALA A 160 20.69 16.87 5.10
CA ALA A 160 21.62 17.35 4.08
C ALA A 160 21.97 18.85 4.25
N LEU A 161 21.07 19.65 4.83
CA LEU A 161 21.30 21.07 5.12
C LEU A 161 22.10 21.29 6.42
N VAL A 162 21.93 20.40 7.40
CA VAL A 162 22.84 20.29 8.53
C VAL A 162 24.05 19.47 8.06
N GLY A 163 24.95 20.12 7.33
CA GLY A 163 26.26 19.53 7.00
C GLY A 163 26.95 19.04 8.28
N PRO A 164 27.88 18.06 8.20
CA PRO A 164 28.50 17.45 9.38
C PRO A 164 29.13 18.54 10.25
N THR A 165 28.42 18.92 11.31
CA THR A 165 28.93 19.88 12.29
C THR A 165 29.93 19.15 13.16
N GLY A 166 31.19 19.22 12.72
CA GLY A 166 32.38 19.13 13.54
C GLY A 166 32.66 17.81 14.26
N ALA A 167 33.61 17.04 13.73
CA ALA A 167 34.54 16.29 14.56
C ALA A 167 35.87 16.13 13.79
N HIS A 168 36.80 17.04 14.16
CA HIS A 168 38.27 17.03 14.01
C HIS A 168 38.90 16.84 12.63
#